data_AF-A0AAE6WQN8-F1
#
_entry.id   AF-A0AAE6WQN8-F1
#
_cell.length_a   1.000
_cell.length_b   1.000
_cell.length_c   1.000
_cell.angle_alpha   90.00
_cell.angle_beta   90.00
_cell.angle_gamma   90.00
#
_symmetry.space_group_name_H-M   'P 1'
#
loop_
_entity.id
_entity.type
_entity.pdbx_description
1 polymer ?
#
loop_
_entity_poly.entity_id
_entity_poly.type
_entity_poly.pdbx_seq_one_letter_code
_entity_poly.pdbx_strand_id
1 'polypeptide(L)' 'MKFGMRKPSFIKRVVARTSLIRELVLRVGLKIPRGWGWLRNPKKHAYNKVYNRTTFVIFKVIGKLFK' A
#
# COMPACT_ATOMS: atom_id res chain seq x y z
N MET A 1 -4.33 12.02 12.92
CA MET A 1 -3.10 12.81 12.73
C MET A 1 -1.95 11.89 12.35
N LYS A 2 -1.01 12.33 11.51
CA LYS A 2 0.11 11.50 11.02
C LYS A 2 1.37 11.92 11.76
N PHE A 3 1.92 11.02 12.57
CA PHE A 3 2.97 11.32 13.54
C PHE A 3 4.34 10.74 13.14
N GLY A 4 4.43 9.95 12.07
CA GLY A 4 5.68 9.27 11.71
C GLY A 4 5.88 9.04 10.22
N MET A 5 7.16 8.95 9.85
CA MET A 5 7.60 8.70 8.48
C MET A 5 7.49 7.21 8.13
N ARG A 6 6.77 6.89 7.06
CA ARG A 6 6.75 5.52 6.52
C ARG A 6 8.07 5.21 5.85
N LYS A 7 8.67 4.05 6.18
CA LYS A 7 9.90 3.56 5.53
C LYS A 7 9.69 3.52 4.01
N PRO A 8 10.43 4.33 3.23
CA PRO A 8 10.37 4.24 1.78
C PRO A 8 11.04 2.94 1.31
N SER A 9 10.52 2.36 0.23
CA SER A 9 11.12 1.19 -0.40
C SER A 9 10.90 1.25 -1.91
N PHE A 10 11.97 1.47 -2.67
CA PHE A 10 11.93 1.58 -4.13
C PHE A 10 11.63 0.24 -4.79
N ILE A 11 12.31 -0.82 -4.37
CA ILE A 11 12.13 -2.19 -4.91
C ILE A 11 10.66 -2.61 -4.84
N LYS A 12 10.02 -2.47 -3.67
CA LYS A 12 8.60 -2.83 -3.52
C LYS A 12 7.68 -2.00 -4.41
N ARG A 13 8.03 -0.75 -4.71
CA ARG A 13 7.25 0.12 -5.60
C ARG A 13 7.39 -0.32 -7.06
N VAL A 14 8.58 -0.70 -7.51
CA VAL A 14 8.83 -1.22 -8.87
C VAL A 14 8.11 -2.55 -9.04
N VAL A 15 8.30 -3.50 -8.12
CA VAL A 15 7.62 -4.81 -8.14
C VAL A 15 6.10 -4.68 -8.14
N ALA A 16 5.53 -3.73 -7.38
CA ALA A 16 4.09 -3.48 -7.39
C ALA A 16 3.56 -2.90 -8.73
N ARG A 17 4.43 -2.41 -9.61
CA ARG A 17 4.07 -1.91 -10.94
C ARG A 17 4.29 -2.96 -12.03
N THR A 18 5.34 -3.76 -11.91
CA THR A 18 5.76 -4.73 -12.94
C THR A 18 5.38 -6.17 -12.64
N SER A 19 4.73 -6.45 -11.51
CA SER A 19 4.36 -7.83 -11.15
C SER A 19 3.32 -8.45 -12.07
N LEU A 20 3.53 -9.72 -12.42
CA LEU A 20 2.60 -10.53 -13.22
C LEU A 20 1.21 -10.63 -12.58
N ILE A 21 1.13 -10.69 -11.24
CA ILE A 21 -0.15 -10.70 -10.51
C ILE A 21 -0.95 -9.42 -10.79
N ARG A 22 -0.30 -8.26 -10.87
CA ARG A 22 -0.98 -7.01 -11.21
C ARG A 22 -1.53 -7.06 -12.62
N GLU A 23 -0.76 -7.57 -13.55
CA GLU A 23 -1.17 -7.74 -14.94
C GLU A 23 -2.37 -8.68 -15.08
N LEU A 24 -2.36 -9.81 -14.38
CA LEU A 24 -3.51 -10.72 -14.30
C LEU A 24 -4.75 -10.03 -13.73
N VAL A 25 -4.63 -9.26 -12.64
CA VAL A 25 -5.76 -8.52 -12.06
C VAL A 25 -6.33 -7.48 -13.04
N LEU A 26 -5.46 -6.81 -13.82
CA LEU A 26 -5.86 -5.81 -14.81
C LEU A 26 -6.49 -6.42 -16.06
N ARG A 27 -5.88 -7.48 -16.61
CA ARG A 27 -6.30 -8.11 -17.87
C ARG A 27 -7.47 -9.09 -17.69
N VAL A 28 -7.45 -9.88 -16.62
CA VAL A 28 -8.43 -10.96 -16.37
C VAL A 28 -9.54 -10.51 -15.43
N GLY A 29 -9.38 -9.38 -14.74
CA GLY A 29 -10.42 -8.84 -13.86
C GLY A 29 -10.61 -9.59 -12.54
N LEU A 30 -9.73 -10.57 -12.23
CA LEU A 30 -9.71 -11.31 -10.97
C LEU A 30 -9.29 -10.41 -9.79
N LYS A 31 -10.20 -9.55 -9.35
CA LYS A 31 -10.00 -8.69 -8.18
C LYS A 31 -10.28 -9.48 -6.92
N ILE A 32 -9.31 -9.48 -6.01
CA ILE A 32 -9.53 -9.97 -4.65
C ILE A 32 -10.53 -9.04 -3.96
N PRO A 33 -11.62 -9.57 -3.37
CA PRO A 33 -12.64 -8.75 -2.71
C PRO A 33 -12.03 -7.92 -1.58
N ARG A 34 -12.46 -6.67 -1.46
CA ARG A 34 -12.06 -5.80 -0.34
C ARG A 34 -12.57 -6.43 0.96
N GLY A 35 -11.71 -6.57 1.97
CA GLY A 35 -12.09 -7.08 3.29
C GLY A 35 -11.54 -8.46 3.65
N TRP A 36 -11.05 -9.25 2.68
CA TRP A 36 -10.43 -10.57 2.93
C TRP A 36 -9.22 -10.57 3.87
N GLY A 37 -8.65 -9.39 4.15
CA GLY A 37 -7.60 -9.22 5.15
C GLY A 37 -8.05 -9.58 6.56
N TRP A 38 -9.31 -9.33 6.92
CA TRP A 38 -9.87 -9.74 8.22
C TRP A 38 -10.03 -11.25 8.32
N LEU A 39 -10.41 -11.91 7.22
CA LEU A 39 -10.61 -13.36 7.18
C LEU A 39 -9.28 -14.13 7.17
N ARG A 40 -8.29 -13.70 6.36
CA ARG A 40 -7.00 -14.41 6.23
C ARG A 40 -6.01 -14.10 7.35
N ASN A 41 -5.94 -12.86 7.82
CA ASN A 41 -4.99 -12.48 8.87
C ASN A 41 -5.42 -11.17 9.58
N PRO A 42 -6.34 -11.27 10.56
CA PRO A 42 -6.92 -10.10 11.21
C PRO A 42 -5.88 -9.26 11.97
N LYS A 43 -4.93 -9.91 12.66
CA LYS A 43 -3.86 -9.22 13.42
C LYS A 43 -3.01 -8.31 12.52
N LYS A 44 -2.54 -8.86 11.40
CA LYS A 44 -1.74 -8.11 10.42
C LYS A 44 -2.56 -7.01 9.76
N HIS A 45 -3.84 -7.26 9.49
CA HIS A 45 -4.72 -6.25 8.91
C HIS A 45 -4.94 -5.07 9.86
N ALA A 46 -5.22 -5.32 11.14
CA ALA A 46 -5.37 -4.30 12.17
C ALA A 46 -4.10 -3.45 12.31
N TYR A 47 -2.94 -4.09 12.44
CA TYR A 47 -1.65 -3.41 12.50
C TYR A 47 -1.42 -2.50 11.29
N ASN A 48 -1.60 -3.02 10.07
CA ASN A 48 -1.42 -2.25 8.85
C ASN A 48 -2.42 -1.09 8.73
N LYS A 49 -3.66 -1.26 9.22
CA LYS A 49 -4.68 -0.21 9.23
C LYS A 49 -4.27 0.94 10.13
N VAL A 50 -3.77 0.66 11.34
CA VAL A 50 -3.24 1.67 12.26
C VAL A 50 -1.99 2.32 11.66
N TYR A 51 -1.01 1.52 11.23
CA TYR A 51 0.23 2.01 10.62
C TYR A 51 0.00 2.94 9.43
N ASN A 52 -0.94 2.61 8.53
CA ASN A 52 -1.26 3.46 7.37
C ASN A 52 -1.99 4.76 7.76
N ARG A 53 -2.74 4.76 8.87
CA ARG A 53 -3.47 5.95 9.35
C ARG A 53 -2.55 6.92 10.09
N THR A 54 -1.59 6.40 10.85
CA THR A 54 -0.67 7.19 11.69
C THR A 54 0.61 7.62 10.97
N THR A 55 0.92 7.08 9.78
CA THR A 55 2.15 7.43 9.04
C THR A 55 1.92 8.27 7.78
N PHE A 56 2.92 9.09 7.41
CA PHE A 56 2.97 9.85 6.16
C PHE A 56 4.11 9.36 5.26
N VAL A 57 3.99 9.63 3.95
CA VAL A 57 4.98 9.23 2.95
C VAL A 57 5.75 10.46 2.52
N ILE A 58 7.08 10.42 2.67
CA ILE A 58 8.00 11.53 2.35
C ILE A 58 7.80 12.02 0.92
N PHE A 59 7.80 11.11 -0.05
CA PHE A 59 7.61 11.44 -1.47
C PHE A 59 6.28 12.14 -1.77
N LYS A 60 5.25 11.95 -0.94
CA LYS A 60 3.97 12.67 -1.09
C LYS A 60 4.07 14.11 -0.59
N VAL A 61 4.95 14.38 0.38
CA VAL A 61 5.23 15.73 0.87
C VAL A 61 6.15 16.46 -0.10
N ILE A 62 7.23 15.81 -0.56
CA ILE A 62 8.14 16.37 -1.56
C ILE A 62 7.38 16.70 -2.86
N GLY A 63 6.56 15.78 -3.39
CA GLY A 63 5.78 16.06 -4.60
C GLY A 63 4.71 17.15 -4.45
N LYS A 64 4.38 17.58 -3.22
CA LYS A 64 3.50 18.73 -2.98
C LYS A 64 4.27 20.06 -2.96
N LEU A 65 5.59 20.03 -2.75
CA LEU A 65 6.43 21.23 -2.73
C LEU A 65 6.82 21.70 -4.14
N PHE A 66 6.77 20.81 -5.14
CA PHE A 66 7.10 21.10 -6.54
C PHE A 66 5.85 21.22 -7.44
N LYS A 67 4.67 21.44 -6.85
CA LYS A 67 3.42 21.71 -7.56
C LYS A 67 2.99 23.13 -7.24
#